data_AF-A0A3S9ZKD8-F1
#
_entry.id   AF-A0A3S9ZKD8-F1
#
_cell.length_a   1.000
_cell.length_b   1.000
_cell.length_c   1.000
_cell.angle_alpha   90.00
_cell.angle_beta   90.00
_cell.angle_gamma   90.00
#
_symmetry.space_group_name_H-M   'P 1'
#
loop_
_entity.id
_entity.type
_entity.pdbx_description
1 polymer ?
#
loop_
_entity_poly.entity_id
_entity_poly.type
_entity_poly.pdbx_seq_one_letter_code
_entity_poly.pdbx_strand_id
1 'polypeptide(L)'
;MVARLIDEDPEAAYAYSKVALRLASRVAAVREAGGFAAYANQKYSEALAEFRAARRMTGGVELWPVMADCERGLGRPEKALDMAGAAEVHKLDKAGQVEMRLVAAGARRDMDQLDAAIVTLQSPELASHSIQPWTARLRYAYADALLAAGRNGEAREWFAKAVEADRDSSTDASDRLAELDGVEFVDALVEDDEDAIDTVNPVNTLDEVDEVDHVDDDEVDAIEDGDDVDDVDDDSDDVDGVDEVDDVKADDVKVDKDVDDKD
;
A
#
# COMPACT_ATOMS: atom_id res chain seq x y z
N MET A 1 5.25 26.00 9.52
CA MET A 1 3.81 25.79 9.32
C MET A 1 3.54 24.44 8.70
N VAL A 2 3.97 24.14 7.46
CA VAL A 2 3.70 22.85 6.78
C VAL A 2 4.01 21.61 7.64
N ALA A 3 5.25 21.43 8.07
CA ALA A 3 5.65 20.26 8.87
C ALA A 3 4.98 20.17 10.26
N ARG A 4 4.40 21.28 10.77
CA ARG A 4 3.69 21.28 12.05
C ARG A 4 2.24 20.86 11.89
N LEU A 5 1.63 21.21 10.76
CA LEU A 5 0.19 21.01 10.51
C LEU A 5 -0.10 19.73 9.73
N ILE A 6 0.91 19.03 9.20
CA ILE A 6 0.67 17.91 8.29
C ILE A 6 -0.18 16.79 8.90
N ASP A 7 -0.04 16.56 10.21
CA ASP A 7 -0.80 15.52 10.93
C ASP A 7 -2.09 16.07 11.55
N GLU A 8 -2.16 17.37 11.88
CA GLU A 8 -3.31 18.00 12.56
C GLU A 8 -4.33 18.61 11.59
N ASP A 9 -3.85 19.29 10.54
CA ASP A 9 -4.64 19.99 9.52
C ASP A 9 -3.91 19.89 8.16
N PRO A 10 -4.04 18.75 7.46
CA PRO A 10 -3.39 18.51 6.18
C PRO A 10 -3.78 19.55 5.13
N GLU A 11 -5.03 20.00 5.12
CA GLU A 11 -5.52 20.98 4.13
C GLU A 11 -4.83 22.33 4.29
N ALA A 12 -4.70 22.82 5.53
CA ALA A 12 -3.93 24.04 5.80
C ALA A 12 -2.44 23.84 5.49
N ALA A 13 -1.86 22.68 5.82
CA ALA A 13 -0.48 22.36 5.48
C ALA A 13 -0.24 22.45 3.96
N TYR A 14 -1.17 21.92 3.16
CA TYR A 14 -1.15 22.03 1.70
C TYR A 14 -1.30 23.48 1.21
N ALA A 15 -2.23 24.26 1.78
CA ALA A 15 -2.37 25.67 1.41
C ALA A 15 -1.07 26.46 1.65
N TYR A 16 -0.43 26.26 2.81
CA TYR A 16 0.87 26.87 3.11
C TYR A 16 1.98 26.39 2.17
N SER A 17 1.99 25.11 1.81
CA SER A 17 3.01 24.55 0.92
C SER A 17 2.93 25.17 -0.48
N LYS A 18 1.73 25.43 -1.02
CA LYS A 18 1.55 26.13 -2.29
C LYS A 18 2.12 27.55 -2.27
N VAL A 19 1.96 28.28 -1.16
CA VAL A 19 2.57 29.61 -1.00
C VAL A 19 4.10 29.49 -0.94
N ALA A 20 4.63 28.54 -0.16
CA ALA A 20 6.07 28.31 -0.07
C ALA A 20 6.70 27.95 -1.43
N LEU A 21 6.06 27.08 -2.21
CA LEU A 21 6.48 26.72 -3.56
C LEU A 21 6.53 27.92 -4.50
N ARG A 22 5.54 28.83 -4.45
CA ARG A 22 5.56 30.07 -5.25
C ARG A 22 6.75 30.97 -4.91
N LEU A 23 7.13 31.02 -3.64
CA LEU A 23 8.21 31.88 -3.14
C LEU A 23 9.61 31.26 -3.31
N ALA A 24 9.72 29.92 -3.21
CA ALA A 24 11.00 29.24 -3.05
C ALA A 24 11.08 27.89 -3.79
N SER A 25 10.50 27.77 -4.98
CA SER A 25 10.55 26.54 -5.81
C SER A 25 11.96 26.06 -6.17
N ARG A 26 13.01 26.88 -5.99
CA ARG A 26 14.40 26.47 -6.22
C ARG A 26 15.07 25.86 -4.98
N VAL A 27 14.34 25.66 -3.89
CA VAL A 27 14.83 25.00 -2.67
C VAL A 27 14.27 23.58 -2.61
N ALA A 28 15.14 22.57 -2.62
CA ALA A 28 14.71 21.16 -2.65
C ALA A 28 13.82 20.81 -1.45
N ALA A 29 14.20 21.22 -0.25
CA ALA A 29 13.40 21.01 0.96
C ALA A 29 11.99 21.63 0.90
N VAL A 30 11.82 22.75 0.17
CA VAL A 30 10.49 23.35 -0.04
C VAL A 30 9.64 22.49 -0.97
N ARG A 31 10.26 21.86 -1.97
CA ARG A 31 9.59 20.89 -2.84
C ARG A 31 9.20 19.62 -2.10
N GLU A 32 10.09 19.09 -1.26
CA GLU A 32 9.78 17.93 -0.42
C GLU A 32 8.60 18.22 0.51
N ALA A 33 8.62 19.37 1.21
CA ALA A 33 7.50 19.79 2.03
C ALA A 33 6.20 19.98 1.23
N GLY A 34 6.30 20.50 0.00
CA GLY A 34 5.19 20.57 -0.95
C GLY A 34 4.64 19.20 -1.32
N GLY A 35 5.53 18.26 -1.63
CA GLY A 35 5.21 16.88 -1.98
C GLY A 35 4.52 16.15 -0.84
N PHE A 36 5.06 16.21 0.39
CA PHE A 36 4.44 15.58 1.56
C PHE A 36 3.08 16.20 1.91
N ALA A 37 2.94 17.52 1.82
CA ALA A 37 1.64 18.16 2.05
C ALA A 37 0.61 17.77 0.99
N ALA A 38 1.00 17.66 -0.29
CA ALA A 38 0.13 17.16 -1.35
C ALA A 38 -0.22 15.68 -1.14
N TYR A 39 0.75 14.86 -0.72
CA TYR A 39 0.58 13.44 -0.43
C TYR A 39 -0.43 13.21 0.70
N ALA A 40 -0.32 13.95 1.81
CA ALA A 40 -1.26 13.89 2.93
C ALA A 40 -2.71 14.29 2.53
N ASN A 41 -2.86 15.04 1.44
CA ASN A 41 -4.16 15.42 0.86
C ASN A 41 -4.57 14.52 -0.31
N GLN A 42 -3.91 13.37 -0.49
CA GLN A 42 -4.16 12.41 -1.57
C GLN A 42 -4.03 13.00 -2.99
N LYS A 43 -3.31 14.12 -3.13
CA LYS A 43 -3.02 14.75 -4.43
C LYS A 43 -1.79 14.12 -5.05
N TYR A 44 -1.86 12.81 -5.31
CA TYR A 44 -0.71 11.98 -5.67
C TYR A 44 0.02 12.46 -6.93
N SER A 45 -0.70 12.97 -7.94
CA SER A 45 -0.11 13.57 -9.14
C SER A 45 0.78 14.78 -8.81
N GLU A 46 0.28 15.71 -7.97
CA GLU A 46 1.05 16.88 -7.53
C GLU A 46 2.24 16.47 -6.64
N ALA A 47 2.00 15.56 -5.70
CA ALA A 47 3.03 15.05 -4.80
C ALA A 47 4.20 14.44 -5.59
N LEU A 48 3.90 13.55 -6.53
CA LEU A 48 4.86 12.88 -7.38
C LEU A 48 5.66 13.87 -8.24
N ALA A 49 5.03 14.92 -8.77
CA ALA A 49 5.71 15.97 -9.51
C ALA A 49 6.76 16.69 -8.64
N GLU A 50 6.40 17.03 -7.40
CA GLU A 50 7.31 17.70 -6.46
C GLU A 50 8.43 16.77 -5.96
N PHE A 51 8.14 15.51 -5.64
CA PHE A 51 9.17 14.54 -5.26
C PHE A 51 10.16 14.28 -6.39
N ARG A 52 9.70 14.16 -7.64
CA ARG A 52 10.58 14.06 -8.82
C ARG A 52 11.45 15.30 -8.98
N ALA A 53 10.91 16.49 -8.73
CA ALA A 53 11.67 17.73 -8.79
C ALA A 53 12.71 17.83 -7.67
N ALA A 54 12.34 17.51 -6.43
CA ALA A 54 13.27 17.42 -5.30
C ALA A 54 14.41 16.44 -5.59
N ARG A 55 14.09 15.23 -6.06
CA ARG A 55 15.07 14.21 -6.45
C ARG A 55 16.02 14.69 -7.54
N ARG A 56 15.54 15.40 -8.57
CA ARG A 56 16.43 15.98 -9.61
C ARG A 56 17.40 17.01 -9.04
N MET A 57 17.01 17.72 -7.97
CA MET A 57 17.83 18.76 -7.35
C MET A 57 18.86 18.18 -6.37
N THR A 58 18.52 17.12 -5.65
CA THR A 58 19.39 16.53 -4.61
C THR A 58 20.16 15.31 -5.09
N GLY A 59 19.64 14.59 -6.09
CA GLY A 59 20.15 13.28 -6.53
C GLY A 59 19.87 12.14 -5.56
N GLY A 60 19.14 12.40 -4.46
CA GLY A 60 18.86 11.41 -3.41
C GLY A 60 17.84 10.35 -3.82
N VAL A 61 17.85 9.21 -3.12
CA VAL A 61 16.87 8.12 -3.31
C VAL A 61 15.85 8.04 -2.18
N GLU A 62 15.96 8.83 -1.13
CA GLU A 62 15.11 8.71 0.08
C GLU A 62 13.61 8.82 -0.22
N LEU A 63 13.23 9.59 -1.24
CA LEU A 63 11.84 9.76 -1.67
C LEU A 63 11.33 8.63 -2.59
N TRP A 64 12.16 7.64 -2.91
CA TRP A 64 11.80 6.56 -3.83
C TRP A 64 10.57 5.76 -3.38
N PRO A 65 10.45 5.33 -2.10
CA PRO A 65 9.27 4.61 -1.65
C PRO A 65 7.99 5.44 -1.74
N VAL A 66 8.01 6.70 -1.30
CA VAL A 66 6.81 7.57 -1.37
C VAL A 66 6.42 7.92 -2.81
N MET A 67 7.39 8.01 -3.74
CA MET A 67 7.10 8.15 -5.16
C MET A 67 6.42 6.89 -5.74
N ALA A 68 6.87 5.69 -5.35
CA ALA A 68 6.20 4.45 -5.73
C ALA A 68 4.80 4.36 -5.13
N ASP A 69 4.62 4.81 -3.89
CA ASP A 69 3.32 4.87 -3.23
C ASP A 69 2.36 5.85 -3.94
N CYS A 70 2.87 6.98 -4.44
CA CYS A 70 2.08 7.88 -5.27
C CYS A 70 1.62 7.22 -6.57
N GLU A 71 2.44 6.40 -7.24
CA GLU A 71 1.99 5.65 -8.43
C GLU A 71 0.89 4.65 -8.05
N ARG A 72 1.01 3.99 -6.89
CA ARG A 72 -0.06 3.13 -6.35
C ARG A 72 -1.36 3.91 -6.11
N GLY A 73 -1.29 5.05 -5.44
CA GLY A 73 -2.44 5.94 -5.21
C GLY A 73 -3.03 6.55 -6.49
N LEU A 74 -2.31 6.52 -7.61
CA LEU A 74 -2.82 6.88 -8.95
C LEU A 74 -3.45 5.67 -9.69
N GLY A 75 -3.63 4.53 -9.02
CA GLY A 75 -4.17 3.32 -9.63
C GLY A 75 -3.18 2.58 -10.54
N ARG A 76 -1.87 2.71 -10.28
CA ARG A 76 -0.80 2.06 -11.08
C ARG A 76 0.07 1.14 -10.21
N PRO A 77 -0.51 0.10 -9.59
CA PRO A 77 0.22 -0.79 -8.69
C PRO A 77 1.38 -1.52 -9.37
N GLU A 78 1.26 -1.88 -10.65
CA GLU A 78 2.35 -2.50 -11.43
C GLU A 78 3.56 -1.57 -11.50
N LYS A 79 3.33 -0.26 -11.63
CA LYS A 79 4.41 0.72 -11.67
C LYS A 79 5.14 0.80 -10.32
N ALA A 80 4.42 0.67 -9.21
CA ALA A 80 5.03 0.61 -7.89
C ALA A 80 5.89 -0.65 -7.73
N LEU A 81 5.49 -1.79 -8.30
CA LEU A 81 6.30 -3.01 -8.32
C LEU A 81 7.55 -2.89 -9.19
N ASP A 82 7.45 -2.28 -10.37
CA ASP A 82 8.62 -1.97 -11.20
C ASP A 82 9.64 -1.13 -10.42
N MET A 83 9.17 -0.12 -9.69
CA MET A 83 10.01 0.72 -8.85
C MET A 83 10.63 -0.05 -7.67
N ALA A 84 9.92 -1.01 -7.09
CA ALA A 84 10.45 -1.89 -6.04
C ALA A 84 11.56 -2.83 -6.55
N GLY A 85 11.56 -3.17 -7.84
CA GLY A 85 12.60 -3.96 -8.51
C GLY A 85 13.79 -3.14 -9.03
N ALA A 86 13.77 -1.81 -8.89
CA ALA A 86 14.78 -0.94 -9.47
C ALA A 86 16.07 -0.86 -8.64
N ALA A 87 17.18 -0.50 -9.30
CA ALA A 87 18.51 -0.40 -8.66
C ALA A 87 18.59 0.67 -7.56
N GLU A 88 17.69 1.66 -7.58
CA GLU A 88 17.53 2.66 -6.52
C GLU A 88 17.29 2.06 -5.14
N VAL A 89 16.59 0.92 -5.05
CA VAL A 89 16.25 0.29 -3.78
C VAL A 89 17.50 -0.16 -3.01
N HIS A 90 18.56 -0.56 -3.72
CA HIS A 90 19.83 -0.94 -3.10
C HIS A 90 20.60 0.24 -2.49
N LYS A 91 20.23 1.47 -2.84
CA LYS A 91 20.85 2.70 -2.31
C LYS A 91 20.12 3.24 -1.09
N LEU A 92 18.92 2.74 -0.81
CA LEU A 92 18.15 3.10 0.38
C LEU A 92 18.82 2.55 1.63
N ASP A 93 18.69 3.29 2.72
CA ASP A 93 19.00 2.77 4.04
C ASP A 93 18.00 1.68 4.46
N LYS A 94 18.19 1.13 5.65
CA LYS A 94 17.36 0.02 6.12
C LYS A 94 15.89 0.43 6.26
N ALA A 95 15.62 1.65 6.72
CA ALA A 95 14.27 2.18 6.85
C ALA A 95 13.61 2.27 5.47
N GLY A 96 14.25 2.93 4.51
CA GLY A 96 13.75 3.07 3.14
C GLY A 96 13.53 1.73 2.43
N GLN A 97 14.38 0.72 2.68
CA GLN A 97 14.14 -0.65 2.16
C GLN A 97 12.87 -1.28 2.75
N VAL A 98 12.59 -1.06 4.04
CA VAL A 98 11.35 -1.53 4.66
C VAL A 98 10.15 -0.75 4.13
N GLU A 99 10.26 0.56 3.95
CA GLU A 99 9.23 1.38 3.31
C GLU A 99 8.89 0.85 1.91
N MET A 100 9.90 0.61 1.09
CA MET A 100 9.69 0.08 -0.26
C MET A 100 9.00 -1.29 -0.24
N ARG A 101 9.36 -2.15 0.71
CA ARG A 101 8.69 -3.45 0.90
C ARG A 101 7.22 -3.29 1.27
N LEU A 102 6.89 -2.36 2.16
CA LEU A 102 5.50 -2.07 2.53
C LEU A 102 4.71 -1.56 1.33
N VAL A 103 5.29 -0.66 0.54
CA VAL A 103 4.66 -0.15 -0.68
C VAL A 103 4.41 -1.25 -1.70
N ALA A 104 5.41 -2.13 -1.92
CA ALA A 104 5.29 -3.26 -2.85
C ALA A 104 4.23 -4.28 -2.40
N ALA A 105 4.15 -4.57 -1.10
CA ALA A 105 3.12 -5.44 -0.56
C ALA A 105 1.71 -4.83 -0.72
N GLY A 106 1.56 -3.53 -0.49
CA GLY A 106 0.32 -2.80 -0.78
C GLY A 106 -0.07 -2.90 -2.25
N ALA A 107 0.87 -2.66 -3.17
CA ALA A 107 0.62 -2.76 -4.61
C ALA A 107 0.18 -4.18 -5.04
N ARG A 108 0.70 -5.23 -4.40
CA ARG A 108 0.23 -6.59 -4.62
C ARG A 108 -1.21 -6.81 -4.14
N ARG A 109 -1.59 -6.23 -3.00
CA ARG A 109 -2.96 -6.30 -2.48
C ARG A 109 -3.95 -5.59 -3.39
N ASP A 110 -3.58 -4.43 -3.94
CA ASP A 110 -4.43 -3.70 -4.90
C ASP A 110 -4.74 -4.51 -6.16
N MET A 111 -3.88 -5.48 -6.49
CA MET A 111 -4.06 -6.42 -7.60
C MET A 111 -4.60 -7.80 -7.14
N ASP A 112 -5.13 -7.90 -5.93
CA ASP A 112 -5.65 -9.14 -5.31
C ASP A 112 -4.60 -10.29 -5.19
N GLN A 113 -3.31 -9.96 -5.20
CA GLN A 113 -2.21 -10.92 -5.08
C GLN A 113 -1.82 -11.13 -3.61
N LEU A 114 -2.77 -11.56 -2.78
CA LEU A 114 -2.61 -11.61 -1.32
C LEU A 114 -1.44 -12.50 -0.86
N ASP A 115 -1.28 -13.70 -1.41
CA ASP A 115 -0.16 -14.59 -1.08
C ASP A 115 1.19 -13.96 -1.38
N ALA A 116 1.29 -13.27 -2.52
CA ALA A 116 2.51 -12.59 -2.92
C ALA A 116 2.79 -11.36 -2.03
N ALA A 117 1.75 -10.68 -1.54
CA ALA A 117 1.90 -9.59 -0.57
C ALA A 117 2.46 -10.11 0.76
N ILE A 118 1.94 -11.22 1.27
CA ILE A 118 2.44 -11.91 2.47
C ILE A 118 3.91 -12.27 2.30
N VAL A 119 4.29 -12.94 1.20
CA VAL A 119 5.68 -13.30 0.92
C VAL A 119 6.58 -12.07 0.79
N THR A 120 6.08 -10.98 0.20
CA THR A 120 6.84 -9.72 0.06
C THR A 120 7.21 -9.14 1.43
N LEU A 121 6.30 -9.20 2.40
CA LEU A 121 6.48 -8.69 3.75
C LEU A 121 7.37 -9.58 4.64
N GLN A 122 7.53 -10.86 4.30
CA GLN A 122 8.41 -11.76 5.04
C GLN A 122 9.88 -11.33 4.86
N SER A 123 10.45 -10.79 5.93
CA SER A 123 11.83 -10.33 5.94
C SER A 123 12.49 -10.53 7.31
N PRO A 124 13.83 -10.47 7.40
CA PRO A 124 14.52 -10.51 8.69
C PRO A 124 14.06 -9.40 9.65
N GLU A 125 13.67 -8.24 9.11
CA GLU A 125 13.15 -7.11 9.89
C GLU A 125 11.79 -7.41 10.53
N LEU A 126 10.92 -8.19 9.86
CA LEU A 126 9.62 -8.60 10.42
C LEU A 126 9.80 -9.49 11.66
N ALA A 127 10.78 -10.42 11.61
CA ALA A 127 11.08 -11.35 12.70
C ALA A 127 11.98 -10.77 13.81
N SER A 128 12.45 -9.53 13.66
CA SER A 128 13.35 -8.91 14.62
C SER A 128 12.67 -8.61 15.97
N HIS A 129 13.40 -8.86 17.06
CA HIS A 129 13.00 -8.45 18.41
C HIS A 129 13.32 -6.97 18.71
N SER A 130 14.19 -6.33 17.91
CA SER A 130 14.48 -4.91 18.07
C SER A 130 13.31 -4.08 17.55
N ILE A 131 12.75 -3.22 18.41
CA ILE A 131 11.73 -2.26 18.04
C ILE A 131 12.39 -1.08 17.34
N GLN A 132 12.08 -0.93 16.06
CA GLN A 132 12.49 0.16 15.19
C GLN A 132 11.27 0.99 14.81
N PRO A 133 11.44 2.23 14.29
CA PRO A 133 10.32 3.09 13.93
C PRO A 133 9.32 2.46 12.95
N TRP A 134 9.75 1.53 12.09
CA TRP A 134 8.89 0.83 11.13
C TRP A 134 8.25 -0.46 11.68
N THR A 135 8.63 -0.92 12.88
CA THR A 135 8.29 -2.27 13.35
C THR A 135 6.79 -2.48 13.52
N ALA A 136 6.09 -1.51 14.12
CA ALA A 136 4.63 -1.57 14.31
C ALA A 136 3.91 -1.68 12.95
N ARG A 137 4.18 -0.74 12.04
CA ARG A 137 3.57 -0.72 10.71
C ARG A 137 3.91 -1.95 9.85
N LEU A 138 5.13 -2.48 9.95
CA LEU A 138 5.52 -3.70 9.23
C LEU A 138 4.73 -4.92 9.71
N ARG A 139 4.58 -5.08 11.02
CA ARG A 139 3.81 -6.18 11.62
C ARG A 139 2.31 -6.03 11.36
N TYR A 140 1.80 -4.81 11.44
CA TYR A 140 0.43 -4.46 11.08
C TYR A 140 0.12 -4.85 9.64
N ALA A 141 0.93 -4.39 8.67
CA ALA A 141 0.71 -4.70 7.26
C ALA A 141 0.76 -6.21 6.98
N TYR A 142 1.60 -6.96 7.71
CA TYR A 142 1.65 -8.42 7.62
C TYR A 142 0.40 -9.09 8.19
N ALA A 143 -0.06 -8.64 9.36
CA ALA A 143 -1.30 -9.11 9.98
C ALA A 143 -2.52 -8.85 9.08
N ASP A 144 -2.60 -7.65 8.50
CA ASP A 144 -3.71 -7.26 7.64
C ASP A 144 -3.70 -8.03 6.30
N ALA A 145 -2.51 -8.31 5.74
CA ALA A 145 -2.39 -9.18 4.56
C ALA A 145 -2.79 -10.63 4.87
N LEU A 146 -2.45 -11.15 6.05
CA LEU A 146 -2.90 -12.48 6.51
C LEU A 146 -4.42 -12.53 6.68
N LEU A 147 -5.00 -11.49 7.28
CA LEU A 147 -6.43 -11.37 7.50
C LEU A 147 -7.20 -11.37 6.17
N ALA A 148 -6.74 -10.56 5.20
CA ALA A 148 -7.31 -10.53 3.86
C ALA A 148 -7.26 -11.90 3.17
N ALA A 149 -6.22 -12.70 3.42
CA ALA A 149 -6.08 -14.05 2.91
C ALA A 149 -6.88 -15.12 3.71
N GLY A 150 -7.71 -14.71 4.68
CA GLY A 150 -8.52 -15.61 5.52
C GLY A 150 -7.73 -16.36 6.59
N ARG A 151 -6.46 -15.99 6.84
CA ARG A 151 -5.58 -16.64 7.84
C ARG A 151 -5.76 -16.02 9.22
N ASN A 152 -6.99 -16.03 9.73
CA ASN A 152 -7.43 -15.30 10.93
C ASN A 152 -6.58 -15.56 12.18
N GLY A 153 -6.22 -16.82 12.44
CA GLY A 153 -5.41 -17.19 13.60
C GLY A 153 -4.01 -16.57 13.58
N GLU A 154 -3.36 -16.57 12.41
CA GLU A 154 -2.05 -15.94 12.25
C GLU A 154 -2.16 -14.42 12.25
N ALA A 155 -3.18 -13.86 11.59
CA ALA A 155 -3.43 -12.43 11.59
C ALA A 155 -3.55 -11.89 13.02
N ARG A 156 -4.34 -12.57 13.85
CA ARG A 156 -4.50 -12.28 15.28
C ARG A 156 -3.16 -12.23 16.01
N GLU A 157 -2.31 -13.24 15.85
CA GLU A 157 -0.98 -13.28 16.49
C GLU A 157 -0.10 -12.09 16.07
N TRP A 158 -0.18 -11.69 14.80
CA TRP A 158 0.63 -10.60 14.27
C TRP A 158 0.07 -9.21 14.62
N PHE A 159 -1.25 -9.05 14.74
CA PHE A 159 -1.84 -7.84 15.31
C PHE A 159 -1.40 -7.65 16.77
N ALA A 160 -1.39 -8.71 17.58
CA ALA A 160 -0.86 -8.64 18.96
C ALA A 160 0.61 -8.18 18.98
N LYS A 161 1.46 -8.70 18.09
CA LYS A 161 2.86 -8.25 17.97
C LYS A 161 3.00 -6.82 17.44
N ALA A 162 2.03 -6.33 16.66
CA ALA A 162 1.98 -4.95 16.22
C ALA A 162 1.65 -4.03 17.40
N VAL A 163 0.63 -4.37 18.20
CA VAL A 163 0.28 -3.66 19.45
C VAL A 163 1.47 -3.57 20.40
N GLU A 164 2.20 -4.66 20.62
CA GLU A 164 3.39 -4.66 21.47
C GLU A 164 4.50 -3.71 20.98
N ALA A 165 4.58 -3.49 19.66
CA ALA A 165 5.58 -2.61 19.05
C ALA A 165 5.12 -1.16 18.95
N ASP A 166 3.81 -0.90 19.00
CA ASP A 166 3.18 0.40 18.74
C ASP A 166 3.12 1.26 20.00
N ARG A 167 4.24 1.89 20.34
CA ARG A 167 4.41 2.61 21.61
C ARG A 167 3.77 3.99 21.62
N ASP A 168 3.50 4.54 20.45
CA ASP A 168 2.94 5.86 20.19
C ASP A 168 1.50 5.80 19.66
N SER A 169 0.89 4.61 19.64
CA SER A 169 -0.47 4.39 19.12
C SER A 169 -0.62 4.92 17.68
N SER A 170 0.40 4.65 16.86
CA SER A 170 0.47 5.02 15.44
C SER A 170 -0.40 4.14 14.54
N THR A 171 -0.91 3.02 15.07
CA THR A 171 -1.78 2.07 14.37
C THR A 171 -3.03 1.77 15.19
N ASP A 172 -4.09 1.31 14.53
CA ASP A 172 -5.33 0.79 15.13
C ASP A 172 -5.22 -0.72 15.45
N ALA A 173 -4.00 -1.25 15.61
CA ALA A 173 -3.77 -2.69 15.81
C ALA A 173 -4.52 -3.27 17.02
N SER A 174 -4.71 -2.46 18.07
CA SER A 174 -5.46 -2.86 19.27
C SER A 174 -6.92 -3.14 18.97
N ASP A 175 -7.51 -2.30 18.13
CA ASP A 175 -8.93 -2.32 17.82
C ASP A 175 -9.20 -3.50 16.90
N ARG A 176 -8.36 -3.66 15.86
CA ARG A 176 -8.37 -4.83 14.96
C ARG A 176 -8.20 -6.15 15.71
N LEU A 177 -7.35 -6.19 16.74
CA LEU A 177 -7.15 -7.38 17.56
C LEU A 177 -8.41 -7.73 18.39
N ALA A 178 -9.05 -6.71 18.96
CA ALA A 178 -10.26 -6.85 19.74
C ALA A 178 -11.47 -7.26 18.88
N GLU A 179 -11.61 -6.71 17.66
CA GLU A 179 -12.58 -7.16 16.67
C GLU A 179 -12.42 -8.67 16.36
N LEU A 180 -11.18 -9.13 16.17
CA LEU A 180 -10.88 -10.56 15.95
C LEU A 180 -11.16 -11.44 17.17
N ASP A 181 -11.27 -10.86 18.36
CA ASP A 181 -11.72 -11.52 19.60
C ASP A 181 -13.24 -11.52 19.78
N GLY A 182 -13.99 -10.88 18.88
CA GLY A 182 -15.43 -10.71 19.01
C GLY A 182 -15.82 -9.61 20.01
N VAL A 183 -14.92 -8.66 20.28
CA VAL A 183 -15.25 -7.44 21.04
C VAL A 183 -15.68 -6.37 20.03
N GLU A 184 -16.95 -5.98 20.08
CA GLU A 184 -17.48 -4.86 19.30
C GLU A 184 -17.32 -3.56 20.09
N PHE A 185 -16.70 -2.54 19.47
CA PHE A 185 -16.66 -1.20 20.03
C PHE A 185 -17.90 -0.43 19.58
N VAL A 186 -18.79 -0.13 20.52
CA VAL A 186 -19.86 0.85 20.31
C VAL A 186 -19.28 2.25 20.46
N ASP A 187 -19.47 3.11 19.46
CA ASP A 187 -19.07 4.52 19.56
C ASP A 187 -19.94 5.21 20.61
N ALA A 188 -19.34 5.49 21.77
CA ALA A 188 -20.02 6.14 22.89
C ALA A 188 -20.46 7.58 22.59
N LEU A 189 -20.05 8.16 21.46
CA LEU A 189 -20.46 9.50 21.01
C LEU A 189 -21.67 9.49 20.06
N VAL A 190 -22.12 8.30 19.63
CA VAL A 190 -23.45 8.17 19.03
C VAL A 190 -24.45 8.07 20.18
N GLU A 191 -24.89 9.23 20.68
CA GLU A 191 -26.16 9.33 21.42
C GLU A 191 -27.32 9.09 20.43
N ASP A 192 -27.42 7.86 19.90
CA ASP A 192 -28.70 7.40 19.38
C ASP A 192 -29.50 6.93 20.60
N ASP A 193 -30.57 7.68 20.86
CA ASP A 193 -31.60 7.36 21.83
C ASP A 193 -32.03 5.88 21.69
N GLU A 194 -32.04 5.17 22.83
CA GLU A 194 -32.67 3.85 23.05
C GLU A 194 -31.95 2.62 22.45
N ASP A 195 -31.03 2.02 23.21
CA ASP A 195 -31.29 0.72 23.86
C ASP A 195 -30.11 0.28 24.74
N ALA A 196 -30.42 -0.06 25.99
CA ALA A 196 -29.48 -0.58 26.96
C ALA A 196 -28.99 -1.98 26.53
N ILE A 197 -27.72 -2.10 26.14
CA ILE A 197 -27.09 -3.41 25.98
C ILE A 197 -26.80 -3.98 27.38
N ASP A 198 -27.64 -4.91 27.80
CA ASP A 198 -27.43 -5.77 28.97
C ASP A 198 -26.31 -6.78 28.68
N THR A 199 -25.05 -6.38 28.83
CA THR A 199 -23.93 -7.32 28.75
C THR A 199 -23.72 -8.03 30.08
N VAL A 200 -24.47 -9.10 30.34
CA VAL A 200 -23.97 -10.30 31.05
C VAL A 200 -24.90 -11.50 30.86
N ASN A 201 -24.43 -12.54 30.17
CA ASN A 201 -24.53 -13.90 30.68
C ASN A 201 -23.65 -14.91 29.91
N PRO A 202 -22.64 -15.52 30.55
CA PRO A 202 -22.08 -16.77 30.09
C PRO A 202 -22.88 -17.93 30.74
N VAL A 203 -23.64 -18.68 29.97
CA VAL A 203 -24.19 -19.96 30.42
C VAL A 203 -23.78 -21.07 29.46
N ASN A 204 -22.94 -21.95 29.99
CA ASN A 204 -22.64 -23.26 29.44
C ASN A 204 -23.71 -24.28 29.92
N THR A 205 -23.82 -25.38 29.16
CA THR A 205 -24.42 -26.70 29.43
C THR A 205 -25.86 -27.03 28.98
N LEU A 206 -25.91 -27.77 27.87
CA LEU A 206 -26.50 -29.12 27.61
C LEU A 206 -28.01 -29.43 27.80
N ASP A 207 -28.50 -30.06 26.72
CA ASP A 207 -29.47 -31.18 26.58
C ASP A 207 -30.98 -30.95 26.27
N GLU A 208 -31.32 -31.58 25.13
CA GLU A 208 -32.51 -32.38 24.76
C GLU A 208 -33.85 -31.75 24.31
N VAL A 209 -34.19 -32.10 23.05
CA VAL A 209 -35.49 -32.51 22.42
C VAL A 209 -36.64 -31.47 22.36
N ASP A 210 -37.45 -31.34 21.32
CA ASP A 210 -38.08 -32.34 20.43
C ASP A 210 -38.62 -31.69 19.13
N GLU A 211 -38.93 -32.55 18.15
CA GLU A 211 -39.55 -32.31 16.85
C GLU A 211 -40.86 -31.49 16.87
N VAL A 212 -41.12 -30.76 15.78
CA VAL A 212 -42.45 -30.73 15.12
C VAL A 212 -42.34 -30.39 13.63
N ASP A 213 -43.05 -31.21 12.85
CA ASP A 213 -43.21 -31.27 11.39
C ASP A 213 -43.98 -30.09 10.74
N HIS A 214 -43.70 -29.95 9.43
CA HIS A 214 -44.56 -29.50 8.31
C HIS A 214 -45.20 -28.09 8.33
N VAL A 215 -45.07 -27.36 7.20
CA VAL A 215 -46.07 -27.28 6.11
C VAL A 215 -45.40 -26.72 4.84
N ASP A 216 -45.57 -27.42 3.71
CA ASP A 216 -45.34 -26.94 2.34
C ASP A 216 -46.36 -25.85 1.97
N ASP A 217 -45.96 -24.78 1.27
CA ASP A 217 -46.75 -24.31 0.12
C ASP A 217 -45.95 -23.39 -0.82
N ASP A 218 -46.28 -23.55 -2.09
CA ASP A 218 -45.70 -22.97 -3.29
C ASP A 218 -45.83 -21.44 -3.38
N GLU A 219 -44.89 -20.75 -4.05
CA GLU A 219 -45.21 -20.05 -5.30
C GLU A 219 -43.95 -19.51 -6.00
N VAL A 220 -43.88 -19.85 -7.28
CA VAL A 220 -42.99 -19.32 -8.30
C VAL A 220 -43.45 -17.92 -8.70
N ASP A 221 -42.52 -17.00 -8.96
CA ASP A 221 -42.74 -16.04 -10.04
C ASP A 221 -41.41 -15.62 -10.68
N ALA A 222 -41.34 -15.94 -11.96
CA ALA A 222 -40.30 -15.54 -12.88
C ALA A 222 -40.59 -14.12 -13.37
N ILE A 223 -39.57 -13.26 -13.39
CA ILE A 223 -39.56 -12.07 -14.23
C ILE A 223 -38.26 -12.09 -15.03
N GLU A 224 -38.39 -12.53 -16.28
CA GLU A 224 -37.54 -12.14 -17.40
C GLU A 224 -37.87 -10.68 -17.76
N ASP A 225 -36.83 -9.87 -17.93
CA ASP A 225 -36.67 -8.80 -18.92
C ASP A 225 -35.22 -8.30 -18.74
N GLY A 226 -34.29 -8.39 -19.69
CA GLY A 226 -34.45 -8.36 -21.14
C GLY A 226 -34.42 -6.91 -21.62
N ASP A 227 -33.22 -6.30 -21.66
CA ASP A 227 -32.87 -5.14 -22.49
C ASP A 227 -31.36 -4.90 -22.27
N ASP A 228 -30.47 -5.22 -23.19
CA ASP A 228 -30.20 -4.71 -24.54
C ASP A 228 -28.87 -3.94 -24.50
N VAL A 229 -28.00 -4.40 -25.38
CA VAL A 229 -26.60 -4.01 -25.55
C VAL A 229 -26.55 -2.78 -26.46
N ASP A 230 -25.87 -1.73 -26.04
CA ASP A 230 -25.41 -0.69 -26.96
C ASP A 230 -23.89 -0.55 -26.87
N ASP A 231 -23.27 -1.05 -27.95
CA ASP A 231 -21.90 -0.83 -28.37
C ASP A 231 -21.54 0.66 -28.34
N VAL A 232 -20.39 0.99 -27.75
CA VAL A 232 -19.75 2.29 -27.97
C VAL A 232 -18.37 2.04 -28.55
N ASP A 233 -18.19 2.67 -29.70
CA ASP A 233 -17.20 2.41 -30.73
C ASP A 233 -15.73 2.50 -30.29
N ASP A 234 -15.00 1.57 -30.90
CA ASP A 234 -13.57 1.43 -31.06
C ASP A 234 -13.00 2.58 -31.92
N ASP A 235 -12.30 3.53 -31.31
CA ASP A 235 -11.41 4.47 -32.01
C ASP A 235 -9.95 4.07 -31.73
N SER A 236 -9.46 3.12 -32.54
CA SER A 236 -8.05 2.80 -32.68
C SER A 236 -7.37 3.78 -33.64
N ASP A 237 -6.77 4.85 -33.12
CA ASP A 237 -5.94 5.75 -33.91
C ASP A 237 -4.50 5.22 -34.02
N ASP A 238 -4.19 4.78 -35.24
CA ASP A 238 -2.95 4.92 -36.00
C ASP A 238 -1.58 4.65 -35.35
N VAL A 239 -1.07 3.48 -35.72
CA VAL A 239 0.35 3.15 -35.82
C VAL A 239 0.96 3.81 -37.07
N ASP A 240 1.91 4.73 -36.89
CA ASP A 240 2.83 5.12 -37.97
C ASP A 240 4.19 5.57 -37.38
N GLY A 241 5.28 4.90 -37.78
CA GLY A 241 6.64 5.35 -37.47
C GLY A 241 7.70 4.26 -37.33
N VAL A 242 7.80 3.34 -38.30
CA VAL A 242 9.02 2.56 -38.52
C VAL A 242 10.02 3.41 -39.31
N ASP A 243 11.04 3.94 -38.65
CA ASP A 243 12.25 4.42 -39.31
C ASP A 243 13.36 3.37 -39.16
N GLU A 244 13.43 2.52 -40.18
CA GLU A 244 14.61 1.73 -40.55
C GLU A 244 15.56 2.66 -41.32
N VAL A 245 16.78 2.90 -40.82
CA VAL A 245 17.94 3.26 -41.66
C VAL A 245 19.26 2.70 -41.10
N ASP A 246 19.83 1.83 -41.92
CA ASP A 246 21.25 1.71 -42.31
C ASP A 246 22.33 1.18 -41.35
N ASP A 247 22.55 -0.13 -41.47
CA ASP A 247 23.77 -0.75 -42.03
C ASP A 247 25.09 0.07 -41.91
N VAL A 248 25.96 -0.34 -40.97
CA VAL A 248 27.42 -0.25 -41.17
C VAL A 248 28.06 -1.59 -40.84
N LYS A 249 28.45 -2.28 -41.92
CA LYS A 249 29.30 -3.47 -41.88
C LYS A 249 30.75 -3.12 -41.54
N ALA A 250 31.30 -3.98 -40.68
CA ALA A 250 32.64 -4.57 -40.68
C ALA A 250 33.88 -3.69 -40.87
N ASP A 251 34.82 -3.80 -39.92
CA ASP A 251 36.17 -4.18 -40.32
C ASP A 251 36.88 -5.02 -39.25
N ASP A 252 37.45 -6.12 -39.74
CA ASP A 252 38.31 -7.07 -39.07
C ASP A 252 39.61 -6.43 -38.59
N VAL A 253 40.02 -6.71 -37.35
CA VAL A 253 41.45 -6.80 -37.02
C VAL A 253 41.71 -8.00 -36.12
N LYS A 254 42.05 -9.13 -36.75
CA LYS A 254 42.89 -10.16 -36.15
C LYS A 254 44.32 -9.65 -36.09
N VAL A 255 44.94 -9.70 -34.91
CA VAL A 255 46.39 -9.87 -34.80
C VAL A 255 46.65 -10.90 -33.71
N ASP A 256 46.91 -12.12 -34.15
CA ASP A 256 47.70 -13.11 -33.40
C ASP A 256 49.07 -12.53 -33.08
N LYS A 257 49.59 -12.84 -31.89
CA LYS A 257 50.97 -13.32 -31.73
C LYS A 257 51.19 -13.92 -30.34
N ASP A 258 51.45 -15.21 -30.38
CA ASP A 258 52.13 -16.03 -29.39
C ASP A 258 53.39 -15.35 -28.84
N VAL A 259 53.62 -15.48 -27.53
CA VAL A 259 54.97 -15.69 -26.96
C VAL A 259 54.83 -16.58 -25.72
N ASP A 260 55.05 -17.88 -25.94
CA ASP A 260 55.96 -18.77 -25.21
C ASP A 260 56.38 -18.43 -23.75
N ASP A 261 56.08 -19.40 -22.88
CA ASP A 261 57.08 -20.22 -22.16
C ASP A 261 57.91 -19.54 -21.04
N LYS A 262 57.65 -19.93 -19.77
CA LYS A 262 58.54 -20.83 -18.99
C LYS A 262 58.22 -20.87 -17.49
N ASP A 263 58.20 -22.13 -17.01
CA ASP A 263 58.57 -22.67 -15.69
C ASP A 263 57.90 -22.16 -14.41
#